data_AF-A0A5B9P2B7-F1
#
_entry.id   AF-A0A5B9P2B7-F1
#
_cell.length_a   1.000
_cell.length_b   1.000
_cell.length_c   1.000
_cell.angle_alpha   90.00
_cell.angle_beta   90.00
_cell.angle_gamma   90.00
#
_symmetry.space_group_name_H-M   'P 1'
#
loop_
_entity.id
_entity.type
_entity.pdbx_description
1 polymer ?
#
loop_
_entity_poly.entity_id
_entity_poly.type
_entity_poly.pdbx_seq_one_letter_code
_entity_poly.pdbx_strand_id
1 'polypeptide(L)'
;MINESEIRLLSERKISLKTLSGYRKHFRVPAKGDTVSEKFLADLAEADLNEDLDNMFSSLRSGFGFKRKQLTATEPIGNFGEVATPGFTYEVSVSTIEDEPANVLWRRAISRIADADVVTCPEFEKTFGKQFNILELVLEKPIDVEDVIDEVEDCDDPDVKVDYEKDASWCRIEFRGRKEAIYVDAERIRVSSSGEISPADLIETFLSAHAQFFNVAK
;
A
#
# COMPACT_ATOMS: atom_id res chain seq x y z
N MET A 1 1.85 -23.03 6.94
CA MET A 1 0.51 -22.56 6.53
C MET A 1 0.46 -21.11 6.95
N ILE A 2 0.48 -20.17 6.00
CA ILE A 2 0.27 -18.75 6.32
C ILE A 2 -1.21 -18.65 6.73
N ASN A 3 -1.48 -18.41 8.02
CA ASN A 3 -2.83 -18.05 8.50
C ASN A 3 -3.29 -16.80 7.73
N GLU A 4 -4.58 -16.72 7.37
CA GLU A 4 -5.19 -15.89 6.32
C GLU A 4 -4.96 -14.36 6.44
N SER A 5 -3.70 -13.93 6.33
CA SER A 5 -3.29 -12.54 6.32
C SER A 5 -3.65 -11.91 4.97
N GLU A 6 -4.16 -10.68 4.98
CA GLU A 6 -4.56 -10.01 3.74
C GLU A 6 -3.33 -9.45 3.02
N ILE A 7 -3.11 -9.89 1.78
CA ILE A 7 -2.09 -9.31 0.90
C ILE A 7 -2.69 -8.13 0.14
N ARG A 8 -1.95 -7.02 0.12
CA ARG A 8 -2.29 -5.81 -0.62
C ARG A 8 -1.09 -5.32 -1.43
N LEU A 9 -1.35 -4.79 -2.62
CA LEU A 9 -0.37 -4.02 -3.39
C LEU A 9 -0.74 -2.55 -3.27
N LEU A 10 0.19 -1.71 -2.82
CA LEU A 10 -0.06 -0.29 -2.55
C LEU A 10 0.79 0.61 -3.45
N SER A 11 0.21 1.78 -3.74
CA SER A 11 0.88 2.93 -4.32
C SER A 11 0.58 4.11 -3.43
N GLU A 12 1.63 4.72 -2.87
CA GLU A 12 1.49 5.82 -1.92
C GLU A 12 2.23 7.05 -2.42
N ARG A 13 1.54 8.18 -2.43
CA ARG A 13 2.10 9.46 -2.85
C ARG A 13 1.69 10.54 -1.89
N LYS A 14 2.70 11.18 -1.29
CA LYS A 14 2.50 12.46 -0.62
C LYS A 14 2.25 13.53 -1.68
N ILE A 15 1.10 14.19 -1.63
CA ILE A 15 0.76 15.32 -2.50
C ILE A 15 0.37 16.53 -1.65
N SER A 16 0.48 17.73 -2.22
CA SER A 16 0.03 18.92 -1.50
C SER A 16 -1.50 18.96 -1.46
N LEU A 17 -2.07 19.36 -0.33
CA LEU A 17 -3.50 19.59 -0.20
C LEU A 17 -4.04 20.60 -1.25
N LYS A 18 -3.19 21.51 -1.73
CA LYS A 18 -3.55 22.50 -2.76
C LYS A 18 -3.72 21.94 -4.17
N THR A 19 -3.20 20.73 -4.44
CA THR A 19 -3.31 20.12 -5.76
C THR A 19 -4.61 19.35 -5.95
N LEU A 20 -5.37 19.12 -4.88
CA LEU A 20 -6.72 18.56 -4.96
C LEU A 20 -7.62 19.54 -5.71
N SER A 21 -8.42 19.03 -6.65
CA SER A 21 -9.22 19.85 -7.56
C SER A 21 -10.29 20.67 -6.83
N GLY A 22 -10.78 20.20 -5.68
CA GLY A 22 -11.71 20.94 -4.83
C GLY A 22 -11.08 22.13 -4.08
N TYR A 23 -9.74 22.26 -4.05
CA TYR A 23 -9.06 23.34 -3.33
C TYR A 23 -9.30 24.70 -3.99
N ARG A 24 -9.68 25.69 -3.16
CA ARG A 24 -9.96 27.06 -3.60
C ARG A 24 -8.95 28.02 -2.95
N LYS A 25 -8.54 29.06 -3.69
CA LYS A 25 -7.55 30.06 -3.24
C LYS A 25 -7.85 30.73 -1.89
N HIS A 26 -9.12 30.78 -1.47
CA HIS A 26 -9.53 31.37 -0.20
C HIS A 26 -9.50 30.38 0.98
N PHE A 27 -9.28 29.08 0.73
CA PHE A 27 -9.07 28.11 1.79
C PHE A 27 -7.68 28.32 2.39
N ARG A 28 -7.64 28.48 3.72
CA ARG A 28 -6.39 28.54 4.47
C ARG A 28 -5.74 27.16 4.46
N VAL A 29 -4.43 27.12 4.19
CA VAL A 29 -3.64 25.89 4.38
C VAL A 29 -3.48 25.66 5.87
N PRO A 30 -3.84 24.47 6.37
CA PRO A 30 -3.58 24.07 7.75
C PRO A 30 -2.09 24.19 8.11
N ALA A 31 -1.80 24.76 9.28
CA ALA A 31 -0.46 24.82 9.86
C ALA A 31 -0.22 23.62 10.79
N LYS A 32 1.04 23.36 11.16
CA LYS A 32 1.38 22.28 12.10
C LYS A 32 0.57 22.43 13.40
N GLY A 33 -0.08 21.34 13.84
CA GLY A 33 -0.99 21.32 14.99
C GLY A 33 -2.46 21.59 14.66
N ASP A 34 -2.78 22.05 13.44
CA ASP A 34 -4.16 22.13 12.96
C ASP A 34 -4.67 20.74 12.58
N THR A 35 -5.93 20.43 12.94
CA THR A 35 -6.61 19.21 12.49
C THR A 35 -7.37 19.49 11.20
N VAL A 36 -7.11 18.70 10.16
CA VAL A 36 -7.93 18.69 8.95
C VAL A 36 -9.09 17.73 9.16
N SER A 37 -10.32 18.22 9.10
CA SER A 37 -11.48 17.33 9.26
C SER A 37 -11.63 16.40 8.05
N GLU A 38 -11.97 15.14 8.30
CA GLU A 38 -12.30 14.15 7.25
C GLU A 38 -13.30 14.67 6.23
N LYS A 39 -14.35 15.36 6.69
CA LYS A 39 -15.36 15.95 5.80
C LYS A 39 -14.77 16.97 4.83
N PHE A 40 -13.95 17.89 5.34
CA PHE A 40 -13.29 18.89 4.49
C PHE A 40 -12.37 18.22 3.48
N LEU A 41 -11.60 17.22 3.89
CA LEU A 41 -10.73 16.48 2.98
C LEU A 41 -11.52 15.74 1.89
N ALA A 42 -12.62 15.09 2.26
CA ALA A 42 -13.54 14.45 1.32
C ALA A 42 -14.09 15.45 0.29
N ASP A 43 -14.59 16.60 0.74
CA ASP A 43 -15.13 17.65 -0.13
C ASP A 43 -14.05 18.19 -1.12
N LEU A 44 -12.77 18.17 -0.72
CA LEU A 44 -11.66 18.57 -1.60
C LEU A 44 -11.30 17.52 -2.66
N ALA A 45 -11.35 16.23 -2.28
CA ALA A 45 -10.85 15.12 -3.07
C ALA A 45 -11.92 14.45 -3.95
N GLU A 46 -13.21 14.76 -3.75
CA GLU A 46 -14.34 14.10 -4.41
C GLU A 46 -14.19 13.98 -5.93
N ALA A 47 -13.86 15.08 -6.62
CA ALA A 47 -13.72 15.07 -8.07
C ALA A 47 -12.48 14.28 -8.53
N ASP A 48 -11.37 14.36 -7.79
CA ASP A 48 -10.15 13.61 -8.10
C ASP A 48 -10.37 12.10 -7.92
N LEU A 49 -11.09 11.69 -6.87
CA LEU A 49 -11.43 10.29 -6.59
C LEU A 49 -12.35 9.72 -7.67
N ASN A 50 -13.36 10.48 -8.08
CA ASN A 50 -14.25 10.08 -9.18
C ASN A 50 -13.49 9.89 -10.50
N GLU A 51 -12.63 10.84 -10.86
CA GLU A 51 -11.81 10.73 -12.07
C GLU A 51 -10.89 9.49 -12.02
N ASP A 52 -10.27 9.23 -10.87
CA ASP A 52 -9.42 8.05 -10.68
C ASP A 52 -10.18 6.74 -10.86
N LEU A 53 -11.38 6.63 -10.26
CA LEU A 53 -12.24 5.45 -10.37
C LEU A 53 -12.75 5.24 -11.79
N ASP A 54 -13.16 6.29 -12.50
CA ASP A 54 -13.61 6.22 -13.89
C ASP A 54 -12.49 5.75 -14.84
N ASN A 55 -11.29 6.30 -14.64
CA ASN A 55 -10.10 5.90 -15.37
C ASN A 55 -9.73 4.45 -15.08
N MET A 56 -9.81 4.03 -13.82
CA MET A 56 -9.52 2.66 -13.43
C MET A 56 -10.55 1.68 -13.99
N PHE A 57 -11.84 1.99 -13.90
CA PHE A 57 -12.91 1.17 -14.49
C PHE A 57 -12.69 0.97 -15.99
N SER A 58 -12.33 2.02 -16.71
CA SER A 58 -12.01 1.97 -18.14
C SER A 58 -10.77 1.13 -18.44
N SER A 59 -9.73 1.29 -17.61
CA SER A 59 -8.47 0.52 -17.71
C SER A 59 -8.70 -0.97 -17.48
N LEU A 60 -9.47 -1.34 -16.44
CA LEU A 60 -9.86 -2.72 -16.15
C LEU A 60 -10.63 -3.38 -17.30
N ARG A 61 -11.53 -2.64 -17.96
CA ARG A 61 -12.25 -3.17 -19.13
C ARG A 61 -11.34 -3.41 -20.34
N SER A 62 -10.35 -2.55 -20.56
CA SER A 62 -9.47 -2.63 -21.74
C SER A 62 -8.23 -3.51 -21.54
N GLY A 63 -7.71 -3.56 -20.31
CA GLY A 63 -6.55 -4.33 -19.90
C GLY A 63 -6.90 -5.78 -19.63
N PHE A 64 -7.84 -6.03 -18.70
CA PHE A 64 -8.32 -7.37 -18.33
C PHE A 64 -9.47 -7.90 -19.19
N GLY A 65 -10.10 -7.06 -20.01
CA GLY A 65 -11.25 -7.48 -20.81
C GLY A 65 -12.54 -7.69 -20.00
N PHE A 66 -12.60 -7.20 -18.75
CA PHE A 66 -13.79 -7.33 -17.93
C PHE A 66 -15.02 -6.70 -18.58
N LYS A 67 -16.15 -7.38 -18.47
CA LYS A 67 -17.46 -6.84 -18.91
C LYS A 67 -18.01 -5.92 -17.81
N ARG A 68 -18.83 -4.93 -18.20
CA ARG A 68 -19.49 -4.02 -17.26
C ARG A 68 -20.18 -4.74 -16.09
N LYS A 69 -20.80 -5.91 -16.33
CA LYS A 69 -21.50 -6.69 -15.29
C LYS A 69 -20.57 -7.40 -14.28
N GLN A 70 -19.27 -7.45 -14.56
CA GLN A 70 -18.26 -8.06 -13.68
C GLN A 70 -17.58 -7.02 -12.80
N LEU A 71 -17.86 -5.74 -13.03
CA LEU A 71 -17.27 -4.62 -12.30
C LEU A 71 -18.36 -3.92 -11.50
N THR A 72 -18.04 -3.62 -10.25
CA THR A 72 -18.88 -2.76 -9.40
C THR A 72 -18.03 -1.59 -8.97
N ALA A 73 -18.24 -0.43 -9.58
CA ALA A 73 -17.68 0.83 -9.12
C ALA A 73 -18.66 1.46 -8.13
N THR A 74 -18.12 1.99 -7.04
CA THR A 74 -18.86 2.79 -6.07
C THR A 74 -18.55 4.26 -6.29
N GLU A 75 -19.54 5.12 -6.08
CA GLU A 75 -19.26 6.54 -5.87
C GLU A 75 -18.39 6.68 -4.61
N PRO A 76 -17.43 7.62 -4.57
CA PRO A 76 -16.64 7.85 -3.37
C PRO A 76 -17.51 8.11 -2.15
N ILE A 77 -17.23 7.42 -1.04
CA ILE A 77 -17.86 7.65 0.25
C ILE A 77 -16.80 8.30 1.14
N GLY A 78 -16.94 9.62 1.35
CA GLY A 78 -15.94 10.39 2.06
C GLY A 78 -14.67 10.54 1.21
N ASN A 79 -13.55 10.12 1.75
CA ASN A 79 -12.22 10.19 1.14
C ASN A 79 -11.74 8.84 0.57
N PHE A 80 -12.68 7.94 0.26
CA PHE A 80 -12.41 6.58 -0.23
C PHE A 80 -13.36 6.20 -1.35
N GLY A 81 -12.89 5.40 -2.31
CA GLY A 81 -13.75 4.70 -3.26
C GLY A 81 -13.10 3.43 -3.78
N GLU A 82 -13.92 2.56 -4.39
CA GLU A 82 -13.46 1.27 -4.88
C GLU A 82 -14.12 0.83 -6.20
N VAL A 83 -13.38 0.01 -6.95
CA VAL A 83 -13.88 -0.80 -8.07
C VAL A 83 -13.64 -2.27 -7.76
N ALA A 84 -14.71 -3.00 -7.42
CA ALA A 84 -14.65 -4.43 -7.18
C ALA A 84 -14.65 -5.21 -8.51
N THR A 85 -13.79 -6.23 -8.58
CA THR A 85 -13.68 -7.18 -9.69
C THR A 85 -13.86 -8.62 -9.19
N PRO A 86 -13.96 -9.63 -10.07
CA PRO A 86 -14.08 -11.02 -9.63
C PRO A 86 -12.85 -11.57 -8.88
N GLY A 87 -11.67 -10.97 -9.06
CA GLY A 87 -10.41 -11.52 -8.51
C GLY A 87 -9.67 -10.60 -7.54
N PHE A 88 -10.07 -9.34 -7.44
CA PHE A 88 -9.48 -8.34 -6.54
C PHE A 88 -10.39 -7.10 -6.45
N THR A 89 -10.11 -6.23 -5.48
CA THR A 89 -10.71 -4.89 -5.40
C THR A 89 -9.62 -3.85 -5.64
N TYR A 90 -9.89 -2.89 -6.52
CA TYR A 90 -9.10 -1.66 -6.59
C TYR A 90 -9.69 -0.65 -5.63
N GLU A 91 -8.84 -0.02 -4.83
CA GLU A 91 -9.22 1.01 -3.86
C GLU A 91 -8.39 2.26 -4.11
N VAL A 92 -9.00 3.43 -3.88
CA VAL A 92 -8.31 4.72 -3.85
C VAL A 92 -8.79 5.53 -2.67
N SER A 93 -7.86 6.17 -1.97
CA SER A 93 -8.17 7.01 -0.82
C SER A 93 -7.21 8.18 -0.63
N VAL A 94 -7.68 9.17 0.11
CA VAL A 94 -6.90 10.34 0.51
C VAL A 94 -6.97 10.51 2.03
N SER A 95 -5.85 10.41 2.73
CA SER A 95 -5.81 10.63 4.18
C SER A 95 -4.90 11.78 4.58
N THR A 96 -5.13 12.32 5.77
CA THR A 96 -4.20 13.28 6.38
C THR A 96 -2.89 12.59 6.76
N ILE A 97 -1.79 13.33 6.69
CA ILE A 97 -0.51 12.88 7.21
C ILE A 97 -0.29 13.55 8.57
N GLU A 98 -0.04 12.73 9.59
CA GLU A 98 0.31 13.23 10.92
C GLU A 98 1.50 14.18 10.84
N ASP A 99 1.45 15.28 11.59
CA ASP A 99 2.46 16.36 11.58
C ASP A 99 2.70 17.10 10.25
N GLU A 100 2.05 16.72 9.15
CA GLU A 100 2.17 17.37 7.84
C GLU A 100 0.81 17.82 7.26
N PRO A 101 0.08 18.73 7.91
CA PRO A 101 -1.33 19.02 7.56
C PRO A 101 -1.50 19.84 6.26
N ALA A 102 -0.40 20.28 5.63
CA ALA A 102 -0.38 20.88 4.29
C ALA A 102 -0.30 19.84 3.16
N ASN A 103 -0.07 18.57 3.52
CA ASN A 103 0.06 17.44 2.62
C ASN A 103 -0.99 16.38 2.96
N VAL A 104 -1.30 15.56 1.96
CA VAL A 104 -2.20 14.42 2.10
C VAL A 104 -1.53 13.21 1.48
N LEU A 105 -1.88 12.03 1.99
CA LEU A 105 -1.45 10.76 1.44
C LEU A 105 -2.49 10.32 0.42
N TRP A 106 -2.14 10.36 -0.85
CA TRP A 106 -2.90 9.71 -1.91
C TRP A 106 -2.48 8.25 -1.97
N ARG A 107 -3.39 7.33 -1.65
CA ARG A 107 -3.15 5.90 -1.65
C ARG A 107 -4.03 5.23 -2.69
N ARG A 108 -3.43 4.31 -3.44
CA ARG A 108 -4.16 3.30 -4.22
C ARG A 108 -3.79 1.93 -3.71
N ALA A 109 -4.74 1.00 -3.75
CA ALA A 109 -4.50 -0.37 -3.33
C ALA A 109 -5.15 -1.37 -4.29
N ILE A 110 -4.52 -2.53 -4.44
CA ILE A 110 -5.17 -3.77 -4.84
C ILE A 110 -5.32 -4.61 -3.58
N SER A 111 -6.55 -4.95 -3.22
CA SER A 111 -6.92 -5.71 -2.03
C SER A 111 -7.83 -6.88 -2.40
N ARG A 112 -8.21 -7.70 -1.40
CA ARG A 112 -9.10 -8.87 -1.60
C ARG A 112 -8.65 -9.75 -2.78
N ILE A 113 -7.35 -9.95 -2.92
CA ILE A 113 -6.74 -10.72 -4.01
C ILE A 113 -7.13 -12.19 -3.82
N ALA A 114 -7.90 -12.72 -4.76
CA ALA A 114 -8.41 -14.09 -4.69
C ALA A 114 -7.32 -15.14 -4.91
N ASP A 115 -6.34 -14.83 -5.75
CA ASP A 115 -5.21 -15.71 -6.10
C ASP A 115 -4.00 -14.86 -6.52
N ALA A 116 -2.78 -15.31 -6.20
CA ALA A 116 -1.53 -14.65 -6.58
C ALA A 116 -1.34 -14.56 -8.11
N ASP A 117 -1.92 -15.50 -8.87
CA ASP A 117 -1.89 -15.49 -10.33
C ASP A 117 -2.53 -14.21 -10.91
N VAL A 118 -3.49 -13.62 -10.20
CA VAL A 118 -4.21 -12.41 -10.63
C VAL A 118 -3.30 -11.18 -10.66
N VAL A 119 -2.30 -11.12 -9.78
CA VAL A 119 -1.38 -9.97 -9.67
C VAL A 119 -0.03 -10.21 -10.34
N THR A 120 0.19 -11.42 -10.86
CA THR A 120 1.39 -11.79 -11.61
C THR A 120 1.12 -12.05 -13.11
N CYS A 121 -0.14 -11.95 -13.54
CA CYS A 121 -0.51 -12.16 -14.94
C CYS A 121 -0.15 -10.96 -15.85
N PRO A 122 0.01 -11.19 -17.17
CA PRO A 122 0.29 -10.13 -18.13
C PRO A 122 -0.78 -9.04 -18.21
N GLU A 123 -2.05 -9.38 -17.96
CA GLU A 123 -3.16 -8.43 -17.92
C GLU A 123 -3.01 -7.42 -16.78
N PHE A 124 -2.48 -7.86 -15.63
CA PHE A 124 -2.18 -6.99 -14.50
C PHE A 124 -1.11 -5.97 -14.89
N GLU A 125 0.03 -6.43 -15.40
CA GLU A 125 1.12 -5.57 -15.85
C GLU A 125 0.65 -4.60 -16.95
N LYS A 126 -0.19 -5.06 -17.89
CA LYS A 126 -0.77 -4.20 -18.93
C LYS A 126 -1.67 -3.11 -18.35
N THR A 127 -2.41 -3.39 -17.28
CA THR A 127 -3.40 -2.48 -16.70
C THR A 127 -2.79 -1.48 -15.73
N PHE A 128 -1.87 -1.95 -14.90
CA PHE A 128 -1.32 -1.19 -13.78
C PHE A 128 0.16 -0.82 -13.97
N GLY A 129 0.88 -1.56 -14.82
CA GLY A 129 2.33 -1.45 -14.96
C GLY A 129 3.03 -1.49 -13.60
N LYS A 130 3.98 -0.57 -13.42
CA LYS A 130 4.76 -0.43 -12.17
C LYS A 130 4.17 0.57 -11.19
N GLN A 131 2.86 0.81 -11.23
CA GLN A 131 2.20 1.80 -10.37
C GLN A 131 2.26 1.41 -8.89
N PHE A 132 2.19 0.11 -8.59
CA PHE A 132 2.23 -0.42 -7.24
C PHE A 132 3.65 -0.86 -6.89
N ASN A 133 4.21 -0.25 -5.85
CA ASN A 133 5.60 -0.38 -5.47
C ASN A 133 5.78 -0.79 -4.00
N ILE A 134 4.67 -1.17 -3.35
CA ILE A 134 4.65 -1.65 -1.97
C ILE A 134 3.79 -2.91 -1.93
N LEU A 135 4.30 -3.98 -1.33
CA LEU A 135 3.52 -5.13 -0.91
C LEU A 135 3.28 -4.98 0.59
N GLU A 136 2.03 -5.02 1.01
CA GLU A 136 1.64 -5.00 2.41
C GLU A 136 0.94 -6.32 2.75
N LEU A 137 1.38 -6.94 3.84
CA LEU A 137 0.70 -8.04 4.48
C LEU A 137 0.08 -7.50 5.77
N VAL A 138 -1.25 -7.54 5.86
CA VAL A 138 -1.97 -7.22 7.10
C VAL A 138 -2.17 -8.53 7.86
N LEU A 139 -1.58 -8.61 9.05
CA LEU A 139 -1.55 -9.82 9.86
C LEU A 139 -2.85 -9.96 10.66
N GLU A 140 -3.46 -11.15 10.63
CA GLU A 140 -4.64 -11.42 11.47
C GLU A 140 -4.30 -11.45 12.96
N LYS A 141 -3.06 -11.80 13.28
CA LYS A 141 -2.53 -11.86 14.65
C LYS A 141 -1.27 -11.03 14.71
N PRO A 142 -1.10 -10.23 15.78
CA PRO A 142 0.11 -9.46 15.90
C PRO A 142 1.31 -10.39 16.07
N ILE A 143 2.44 -9.99 15.49
CA ILE A 143 3.74 -10.63 15.69
C ILE A 143 4.53 -9.88 16.75
N ASP A 144 5.45 -10.60 17.38
CA ASP A 144 6.43 -9.98 18.26
C ASP A 144 7.58 -9.42 17.41
N VAL A 145 7.69 -8.09 17.37
CA VAL A 145 8.73 -7.41 16.60
C VAL A 145 10.10 -7.61 17.24
N GLU A 146 10.17 -7.82 18.57
CA GLU A 146 11.41 -8.11 19.28
C GLU A 146 11.97 -9.46 18.80
N ASP A 147 11.13 -10.51 18.70
CA ASP A 147 11.52 -11.81 18.15
C ASP A 147 12.04 -11.69 16.70
N VAL A 148 11.42 -10.84 15.87
CA VAL A 148 11.89 -10.60 14.50
C VAL A 148 13.26 -9.93 14.48
N ILE A 149 13.48 -8.94 15.34
CA ILE A 149 14.78 -8.26 15.45
C ILE A 149 15.85 -9.26 15.88
N ASP A 150 15.57 -10.06 16.92
CA ASP A 150 16.48 -11.07 17.45
C ASP A 150 16.85 -12.10 16.36
N GLU A 151 15.88 -12.63 15.61
CA GLU A 151 16.14 -13.58 14.52
C GLU A 151 16.97 -12.97 13.37
N VAL A 152 16.80 -11.67 13.09
CA VAL A 152 17.61 -10.98 12.09
C VAL A 152 19.03 -10.70 12.60
N GLU A 153 19.21 -10.36 13.86
CA GLU A 153 20.55 -10.17 14.45
C GLU A 153 21.28 -11.52 14.60
N ASP A 154 20.59 -12.58 15.04
CA ASP A 154 21.13 -13.93 15.22
C ASP A 154 21.56 -14.60 13.90
N CYS A 155 21.05 -14.14 12.76
CA CYS A 155 21.48 -14.68 11.47
C CYS A 155 22.93 -14.30 11.12
N ASP A 156 23.50 -13.27 11.77
CA ASP A 156 24.89 -12.80 11.60
C ASP A 156 25.28 -12.58 10.11
N ASP A 157 24.29 -12.30 9.24
CA ASP A 157 24.52 -12.09 7.80
C ASP A 157 25.04 -10.67 7.55
N PRO A 158 26.30 -10.50 7.08
CA PRO A 158 26.89 -9.18 6.86
C PRO A 158 26.23 -8.39 5.72
N ASP A 159 25.40 -9.04 4.90
CA ASP A 159 24.65 -8.40 3.84
C ASP A 159 23.21 -8.02 4.28
N VAL A 160 22.84 -8.25 5.55
CA VAL A 160 21.56 -7.84 6.14
C VAL A 160 21.80 -6.76 7.19
N LYS A 161 20.98 -5.72 7.16
CA LYS A 161 20.99 -4.66 8.17
C LYS A 161 19.59 -4.48 8.72
N VAL A 162 19.47 -4.42 10.04
CA VAL A 162 18.22 -4.05 10.73
C VAL A 162 18.38 -2.67 11.40
N ASP A 163 17.33 -1.86 11.31
CA ASP A 163 17.14 -0.60 12.05
C ASP A 163 15.80 -0.69 12.77
N TYR A 164 15.70 -0.21 14.00
CA TYR A 164 14.49 -0.40 14.81
C TYR A 164 14.32 0.70 15.85
N GLU A 165 13.10 0.86 16.33
CA GLU A 165 12.82 1.72 17.48
C GLU A 165 13.19 1.01 18.78
N LYS A 166 13.62 1.79 19.78
CA LYS A 166 14.11 1.26 21.06
C LYS A 166 13.08 0.40 21.80
N ASP A 167 11.80 0.69 21.60
CA ASP A 167 10.70 -0.05 22.22
C ASP A 167 10.22 -1.25 21.38
N ALA A 168 10.95 -1.58 20.31
CA ALA A 168 10.59 -2.62 19.34
C ALA A 168 9.17 -2.43 18.76
N SER A 169 8.67 -1.20 18.65
CA SER A 169 7.38 -0.96 17.99
C SER A 169 7.42 -1.21 16.48
N TRP A 170 8.60 -1.10 15.87
CA TRP A 170 8.86 -1.47 14.49
C TRP A 170 10.34 -1.80 14.23
N CYS A 171 10.59 -2.55 13.16
CA CYS A 171 11.91 -2.71 12.58
C CYS A 171 11.90 -2.55 11.05
N ARG A 172 13.05 -2.24 10.48
CA ARG A 172 13.31 -2.08 9.06
C ARG A 172 14.54 -2.89 8.68
N ILE A 173 14.35 -3.86 7.79
CA ILE A 173 15.37 -4.77 7.30
C ILE A 173 15.77 -4.35 5.87
N GLU A 174 17.07 -4.17 5.64
CA GLU A 174 17.65 -3.81 4.35
C GLU A 174 18.69 -4.85 3.93
N PHE A 175 18.72 -5.17 2.65
CA PHE A 175 19.66 -6.15 2.08
C PHE A 175 20.67 -5.46 1.19
N ARG A 176 21.96 -5.78 1.35
CA ARG A 176 23.03 -5.19 0.57
C ARG A 176 22.84 -5.49 -0.93
N GLY A 177 22.93 -4.44 -1.74
CA GLY A 177 22.79 -4.54 -3.20
C GLY A 177 21.35 -4.63 -3.69
N ARG A 178 20.36 -4.65 -2.79
CA ARG A 178 18.93 -4.55 -3.10
C ARG A 178 18.43 -3.12 -2.88
N LYS A 179 17.36 -2.74 -3.59
CA LYS A 179 16.70 -1.42 -3.43
C LYS A 179 15.47 -1.49 -2.54
N GLU A 180 15.05 -2.72 -2.26
CA GLU A 180 13.92 -3.10 -1.46
C GLU A 180 14.30 -3.10 0.02
N ALA A 181 13.37 -2.68 0.85
CA ALA A 181 13.44 -2.79 2.29
C ALA A 181 12.13 -3.38 2.82
N ILE A 182 12.24 -4.06 3.96
CA ILE A 182 11.11 -4.66 4.66
C ILE A 182 10.90 -3.88 5.93
N TYR A 183 9.72 -3.32 6.09
CA TYR A 183 9.28 -2.70 7.33
C TYR A 183 8.33 -3.68 8.03
N VAL A 184 8.51 -3.84 9.33
CA VAL A 184 7.73 -4.74 10.16
C VAL A 184 7.23 -3.95 11.37
N ASP A 185 5.94 -4.01 11.63
CA ASP A 185 5.34 -3.64 12.91
C ASP A 185 4.50 -4.83 13.42
N ALA A 186 3.90 -4.67 14.59
CA ALA A 186 3.11 -5.74 15.20
C ALA A 186 1.98 -6.24 14.29
N GLU A 187 1.36 -5.39 13.47
CA GLU A 187 0.19 -5.71 12.67
C GLU A 187 0.49 -5.94 11.18
N ARG A 188 1.66 -5.52 10.70
CA ARG A 188 1.94 -5.43 9.26
C ARG A 188 3.38 -5.74 8.90
N ILE A 189 3.53 -6.36 7.73
CA ILE A 189 4.82 -6.48 7.03
C ILE A 189 4.69 -5.74 5.70
N ARG A 190 5.60 -4.80 5.42
CA ARG A 190 5.61 -4.01 4.18
C ARG A 190 6.94 -4.16 3.46
N VAL A 191 6.90 -4.65 2.22
CA VAL A 191 8.06 -4.62 1.31
C VAL A 191 7.89 -3.41 0.41
N SER A 192 8.90 -2.56 0.31
CA SER A 192 8.85 -1.36 -0.53
C SER A 192 10.19 -1.12 -1.22
N SER A 193 10.17 -0.54 -2.42
CA SER A 193 11.37 -0.14 -3.15
C SER A 193 11.41 1.38 -3.35
N SER A 194 12.62 1.94 -3.31
CA SER A 194 12.85 3.36 -3.63
C SER A 194 12.82 3.66 -5.13
N GLY A 195 12.71 2.64 -5.98
CA GLY A 195 12.61 2.75 -7.44
C GLY A 195 11.38 2.08 -8.03
N GLU A 196 11.29 2.08 -9.37
CA GLU A 196 10.32 1.27 -10.10
C GLU A 196 10.57 -0.22 -9.85
N ILE A 197 9.56 -0.90 -9.32
CA ILE A 197 9.58 -2.34 -9.03
C ILE A 197 8.29 -2.98 -9.55
N SER A 198 8.36 -4.23 -9.99
CA SER A 198 7.16 -4.98 -10.35
C SER A 198 6.51 -5.61 -9.10
N PRO A 199 5.20 -5.84 -9.10
CA PRO A 199 4.56 -6.65 -8.06
C PRO A 199 5.19 -8.03 -7.85
N ALA A 200 5.67 -8.66 -8.93
CA ALA A 200 6.33 -9.96 -8.84
C ALA A 200 7.63 -9.90 -8.04
N ASP A 201 8.46 -8.88 -8.28
CA ASP A 201 9.73 -8.69 -7.54
C ASP A 201 9.48 -8.38 -6.04
N LEU A 202 8.40 -7.65 -5.73
CA LEU A 202 7.97 -7.40 -4.35
C LEU A 202 7.59 -8.70 -3.64
N ILE A 203 6.82 -9.56 -4.31
CA ILE A 203 6.41 -10.87 -3.80
C ILE A 203 7.63 -11.77 -3.59
N GLU A 204 8.56 -11.83 -4.56
CA GLU A 204 9.79 -12.62 -4.43
C GLU A 204 10.65 -12.16 -3.24
N THR A 205 10.77 -10.84 -3.05
CA THR A 205 11.49 -10.26 -1.92
C THR A 205 10.84 -10.66 -0.59
N PHE A 206 9.51 -10.57 -0.50
CA PHE A 206 8.78 -11.03 0.67
C PHE A 206 8.99 -12.51 0.94
N LEU A 207 8.83 -13.38 -0.07
CA LEU A 207 9.00 -14.83 0.08
C LEU A 207 10.41 -15.21 0.54
N SER A 208 11.44 -14.52 0.01
CA SER A 208 12.83 -14.72 0.42
C SER A 208 13.02 -14.40 1.91
N ALA A 209 12.54 -13.24 2.35
CA ALA A 209 12.64 -12.84 3.75
C ALA A 209 11.76 -13.67 4.67
N HIS A 210 10.58 -14.09 4.23
CA HIS A 210 9.71 -14.97 5.00
C HIS A 210 10.33 -16.35 5.23
N ALA A 211 11.02 -16.90 4.23
CA ALA A 211 11.73 -18.16 4.40
C ALA A 211 12.89 -18.02 5.40
N GLN A 212 13.49 -16.84 5.50
CA GLN A 212 14.69 -16.58 6.31
C GLN A 212 14.38 -16.15 7.74
N PHE A 213 13.38 -15.28 7.96
CA PHE A 213 13.14 -14.59 9.24
C PHE A 213 11.74 -14.77 9.81
N PHE A 214 10.71 -14.88 8.95
CA PHE A 214 9.31 -14.90 9.42
C PHE A 214 8.73 -16.30 9.59
N ASN A 215 9.58 -17.33 9.54
CA ASN A 215 9.15 -18.73 9.67
C ASN A 215 8.97 -19.10 11.15
N VAL A 216 8.11 -18.37 11.86
CA VAL A 216 7.78 -18.63 13.27
C VAL A 216 6.70 -19.71 13.31
N ALA A 217 7.11 -20.95 13.07
CA ALA A 217 6.43 -22.12 13.60
C ALA A 217 7.12 -22.53 14.90
N LYS A 218 6.78 -21.84 15.99
CA LYS A 218 6.85 -22.38 17.35
C LYS A 218 5.56 -22.07 18.09
#